data_AF-A0A521SKD1-F1
#
_entry.id   AF-A0A521SKD1-F1
#
_cell.length_a   1.000
_cell.length_b   1.000
_cell.length_c   1.000
_cell.angle_alpha   90.00
_cell.angle_beta   90.00
_cell.angle_gamma   90.00
#
_symmetry.space_group_name_H-M   'P 1'
#
loop_
_entity.id
_entity.type
_entity.pdbx_description
1 polymer ?
#
loop_
_entity_poly.entity_id
_entity_poly.type
_entity_poly.pdbx_seq_one_letter_code
_entity_poly.pdbx_strand_id
1 'polypeptide(L)'
;MKTSEILQEVDIPRHKLYYLEQKGYVTPKRIPMGDLEAREYSDGDLIKIKSIWKYLMKGFKHKVAYEMAMKEIVSMNGANGTGTSTNGLSRG
;
A
#
# COMPACT_ATOMS: atom_id res chain seq x y z
N MET A 1 5.86 -0.45 10.54
CA MET A 1 4.78 0.37 11.15
C MET A 1 3.80 -0.50 11.90
N LYS A 2 3.33 -0.06 13.08
CA LYS A 2 2.31 -0.74 13.89
C LYS A 2 0.90 -0.39 13.42
N THR A 3 -0.09 -1.20 13.79
CA THR A 3 -1.50 -0.94 13.49
C THR A 3 -1.96 0.46 13.93
N SER A 4 -1.52 0.95 15.10
CA SER A 4 -1.88 2.29 15.59
C SER A 4 -1.40 3.41 14.68
N GLU A 5 -0.18 3.29 14.12
CA GLU A 5 0.40 4.27 13.21
C GLU A 5 -0.39 4.31 11.90
N ILE A 6 -0.75 3.14 11.35
CA ILE A 6 -1.60 3.04 10.16
C ILE A 6 -2.96 3.73 10.36
N LEU A 7 -3.59 3.49 11.52
CA LEU A 7 -4.90 4.08 11.82
C LEU A 7 -4.82 5.60 11.91
N GLN A 8 -3.76 6.13 12.52
CA GLN A 8 -3.53 7.57 12.64
C GLN A 8 -3.19 8.22 11.31
N GLU A 9 -2.39 7.56 10.48
CA GLU A 9 -1.88 8.15 9.24
C GLU A 9 -2.90 8.11 8.10
N VAL A 10 -3.73 7.07 8.03
CA VAL A 10 -4.71 6.89 6.94
C VAL A 10 -6.12 7.34 7.35
N ASP A 11 -6.36 7.56 8.64
CA ASP A 11 -7.69 7.84 9.20
C ASP A 11 -8.74 6.78 8.77
N ILE A 12 -8.29 5.53 8.65
CA ILE A 12 -9.14 4.40 8.28
C ILE A 12 -9.75 3.79 9.54
N PRO A 13 -11.06 3.47 9.55
CA PRO A 13 -11.65 2.74 10.67
C PRO A 13 -10.99 1.37 10.88
N ARG A 14 -10.71 1.01 12.13
CA ARG A 14 -10.02 -0.26 12.48
C ARG A 14 -10.65 -1.50 11.83
N HIS A 15 -11.98 -1.57 11.81
CA HIS A 15 -12.69 -2.70 11.20
C HIS A 15 -12.47 -2.80 9.68
N LYS A 16 -12.24 -1.67 8.99
CA LYS A 16 -11.91 -1.67 7.55
C LYS A 16 -10.48 -2.16 7.32
N LEU A 17 -9.53 -1.72 8.13
CA LEU A 17 -8.14 -2.21 8.05
C LEU A 17 -8.08 -3.73 8.22
N TYR A 18 -8.77 -4.27 9.24
CA TYR A 18 -8.83 -5.72 9.46
C TYR A 18 -9.55 -6.47 8.34
N TYR A 19 -10.54 -5.86 7.71
CA TYR A 19 -11.17 -6.43 6.52
C TYR A 19 -10.20 -6.52 5.34
N LEU A 20 -9.32 -5.52 5.15
CA LEU A 20 -8.27 -5.57 4.11
C LEU A 20 -7.27 -6.71 4.37
N GLU A 21 -6.88 -6.91 5.63
CA GLU A 21 -6.03 -8.03 6.05
C GLU A 21 -6.71 -9.38 5.79
N GLN A 22 -7.96 -9.55 6.23
CA GLN A 22 -8.72 -10.79 6.07
C GLN A 22 -8.92 -11.17 4.59
N LYS A 23 -9.03 -10.17 3.71
CA LYS A 23 -9.14 -10.38 2.26
C LYS A 23 -7.80 -10.57 1.55
N GLY A 24 -6.68 -10.43 2.28
CA GLY A 24 -5.34 -10.56 1.71
C GLY A 24 -4.93 -9.40 0.80
N TYR A 25 -5.64 -8.26 0.85
CA TYR A 25 -5.23 -7.06 0.12
C TYR A 25 -3.96 -6.45 0.70
N VAL A 26 -3.73 -6.70 1.99
CA VAL A 26 -2.58 -6.26 2.76
C VAL A 26 -2.17 -7.42 3.67
N THR A 27 -0.86 -7.66 3.80
CA THR A 27 -0.34 -8.81 4.55
C THR A 27 0.71 -8.31 5.54
N PRO A 28 0.30 -7.82 6.73
CA PRO A 28 1.26 -7.45 7.76
C PRO A 28 2.08 -8.65 8.19
N LYS A 29 3.35 -8.42 8.50
CA LYS A 29 4.19 -9.42 9.16
C LYS A 29 3.78 -9.53 10.62
N ARG A 30 3.74 -10.76 11.13
CA ARG A 30 3.58 -11.01 12.56
C ARG A 30 4.96 -11.15 13.16
N ILE A 31 5.28 -10.28 14.12
CA ILE A 31 6.55 -10.31 14.83
C ILE A 31 6.26 -10.75 16.26
N PRO A 32 6.91 -11.83 16.74
CA PRO A 32 6.76 -12.27 18.12
C PRO A 32 7.36 -11.22 19.06
N MET A 33 6.60 -10.87 20.10
CA MET A 33 6.96 -9.89 21.12
C MET A 33 6.66 -10.49 22.50
N GLY A 34 7.53 -11.41 22.93
CA GLY A 34 7.29 -12.25 24.10
C GLY A 34 6.10 -13.19 23.85
N ASP A 35 5.11 -13.17 24.74
CA ASP A 35 3.87 -13.93 24.61
C ASP A 35 2.84 -13.32 23.64
N LEU A 36 3.15 -12.15 23.06
CA LEU A 36 2.25 -11.43 22.15
C LEU A 36 2.74 -11.49 20.71
N GLU A 37 1.81 -11.47 19.75
CA GLU A 37 2.11 -11.25 18.33
C GLU A 37 1.81 -9.79 17.95
N ALA A 38 2.85 -9.03 17.56
CA ALA A 38 2.68 -7.69 17.01
C ALA A 38 2.50 -7.73 15.48
N ARG A 39 1.64 -6.85 14.95
CA ARG A 39 1.53 -6.65 13.50
C ARG A 39 2.47 -5.53 13.06
N GLU A 40 3.28 -5.83 12.06
CA GLU A 40 4.16 -4.87 11.39
C GLU A 40 3.81 -4.77 9.90
N TYR A 41 3.40 -3.57 9.48
CA TYR A 41 3.12 -3.21 8.10
C TYR A 41 4.37 -2.55 7.49
N SER A 42 4.65 -2.89 6.24
CA SER A 42 5.70 -2.27 5.44
C SER A 42 5.24 -0.94 4.83
N ASP A 43 6.17 -0.15 4.29
CA ASP A 43 5.85 1.07 3.53
C ASP A 43 4.98 0.76 2.30
N GLY A 44 5.24 -0.38 1.65
CA GLY A 44 4.41 -0.87 0.56
C GLY A 44 2.97 -1.15 1.00
N ASP A 45 2.78 -1.70 2.20
CA ASP A 45 1.44 -1.93 2.75
C ASP A 45 0.72 -0.62 3.03
N LEU A 46 1.41 0.37 3.61
CA LEU A 46 0.85 1.69 3.86
C LEU A 46 0.39 2.37 2.56
N ILE A 47 1.22 2.34 1.50
CA ILE A 47 0.85 2.90 0.19
C ILE A 47 -0.40 2.20 -0.34
N LYS A 48 -0.46 0.87 -0.27
CA LYS A 48 -1.65 0.11 -0.67
C LYS A 48 -2.87 0.51 0.15
N ILE A 49 -2.76 0.57 1.48
CA ILE A 49 -3.88 0.93 2.37
C ILE A 49 -4.40 2.33 2.04
N LYS A 50 -3.51 3.32 1.86
CA LYS A 50 -3.87 4.69 1.47
C LYS A 50 -4.63 4.73 0.15
N SER A 51 -4.07 4.10 -0.90
CA SER A 51 -4.71 4.09 -2.22
C SER A 51 -6.04 3.34 -2.20
N ILE A 52 -6.13 2.19 -1.52
CA ILE A 52 -7.40 1.45 -1.38
C ILE A 52 -8.45 2.30 -0.64
N TRP A 53 -8.05 2.94 0.46
CA TRP A 53 -8.96 3.76 1.27
C TRP A 53 -9.51 4.95 0.48
N LYS A 54 -8.66 5.62 -0.30
CA LYS A 54 -9.06 6.68 -1.24
C LYS A 54 -10.18 6.24 -2.18
N TYR A 55 -10.15 5.01 -2.71
CA TYR A 55 -11.21 4.49 -3.57
C TYR A 55 -12.44 4.02 -2.78
N LEU A 56 -12.26 3.45 -1.59
CA LEU A 56 -13.39 3.10 -0.72
C LEU A 56 -14.21 4.33 -0.32
N MET A 57 -13.54 5.44 0.00
CA MET A 57 -14.21 6.72 0.33
C MET A 57 -15.00 7.29 -0.85
N LYS A 58 -14.63 6.95 -2.10
CA LYS A 58 -15.37 7.32 -3.31
C LYS A 58 -16.59 6.42 -3.58
N GLY A 59 -16.87 5.46 -2.70
CA GLY A 59 -18.01 4.54 -2.83
C GLY A 59 -17.74 3.28 -3.65
N PHE A 60 -16.49 3.03 -4.06
CA PHE A 60 -16.15 1.80 -4.78
C PHE A 60 -16.23 0.58 -3.84
N LYS A 61 -16.64 -0.57 -4.39
CA LYS A 61 -16.58 -1.85 -3.68
C LYS A 61 -15.12 -2.27 -3.47
N HIS A 62 -14.83 -2.97 -2.37
CA HIS A 62 -13.46 -3.35 -1.97
C HIS A 62 -12.60 -3.97 -3.09
N LYS A 63 -13.15 -4.89 -3.89
CA LYS A 63 -12.41 -5.50 -5.02
C LYS A 63 -12.01 -4.45 -6.07
N VAL A 64 -12.95 -3.60 -6.47
CA VAL A 64 -12.71 -2.53 -7.45
C VAL A 64 -11.74 -1.50 -6.89
N ALA A 65 -11.91 -1.10 -5.63
CA ALA A 65 -11.00 -0.18 -4.95
C ALA A 65 -9.57 -0.72 -4.91
N TYR A 66 -9.39 -2.01 -4.64
CA TYR A 66 -8.09 -2.69 -4.70
C TYR A 66 -7.50 -2.68 -6.11
N GLU A 67 -8.26 -3.10 -7.13
CA GLU A 67 -7.79 -3.12 -8.51
C GLU A 67 -7.38 -1.72 -9.00
N MET A 68 -8.15 -0.68 -8.66
CA MET A 68 -7.82 0.70 -9.00
C MET A 68 -6.57 1.18 -8.25
N ALA A 69 -6.44 0.86 -6.97
CA ALA A 69 -5.26 1.18 -6.18
C ALA A 69 -3.99 0.54 -6.76
N MET A 70 -4.03 -0.73 -7.15
CA MET A 70 -2.85 -1.40 -7.73
C MET A 70 -2.47 -0.79 -9.08
N LYS A 71 -3.43 -0.45 -9.95
CA LYS A 71 -3.16 0.24 -11.22
C LYS A 71 -2.51 1.60 -11.00
N GLU A 72 -3.00 2.37 -10.03
CA GLU A 72 -2.43 3.67 -9.65
C GLU A 72 -0.98 3.52 -9.19
N ILE A 73 -0.69 2.56 -8.30
CA ILE A 73 0.67 2.31 -7.78
C ILE A 73 1.62 1.88 -8.90
N VAL A 74 1.19 0.96 -9.78
CA VAL A 74 2.00 0.53 -10.94
C VAL A 74 2.28 1.71 -11.87
N SER A 75 1.28 2.56 -12.13
CA SER A 75 1.45 3.75 -12.96
C SER A 75 2.42 4.77 -12.34
N MET A 76 2.39 4.95 -11.01
CA MET A 76 3.33 5.83 -10.30
C MET A 76 4.77 5.29 -10.39
N ASN A 77 4.95 3.97 -10.21
CA ASN A 77 6.28 3.35 -10.33
C ASN A 77 6.80 3.36 -11.77
N GLY A 78 5.93 3.21 -12.77
CA GLY A 78 6.29 3.33 -14.18
C GLY A 78 6.66 4.76 -14.60
N ALA A 79 5.99 5.77 -14.06
CA ALA A 79 6.30 7.19 -14.33
C ALA A 79 7.60 7.66 -13.68
N ASN A 80 8.01 7.05 -12.56
CA ASN A 80 9.27 7.37 -11.86
C ASN A 80 10.50 6.62 -12.43
N GLY A 81 10.30 5.71 -13.39
CA GLY A 81 11.36 4.90 -14.01
C GLY A 81 12.02 5.51 -15.26
N THR A 82 11.58 6.67 -15.73
CA THR A 82 12.18 7.35 -16.90
C THR A 82 13.00 8.56 -16.47
N GLY A 83 14.12 8.27 -15.79
CA GLY A 83 15.16 9.25 -15.47
C GLY A 83 16.53 8.70 -15.85
N THR A 84 16.99 9.09 -17.05
CA THR A 84 18.37 9.02 -17.54
C THR A 84 19.04 7.64 -17.67
N SER A 85 18.90 7.01 -18.84
CA SER A 85 20.05 6.40 -19.52
C SER A 85 19.83 6.39 -21.03
N THR A 86 20.00 7.56 -21.64
CA THR A 86 20.29 7.67 -23.08
C THR A 86 21.59 8.46 -23.22
N ASN A 87 22.72 7.82 -22.91
CA ASN A 87 23.99 8.22 -23.50
C ASN A 87 24.29 7.27 -24.65
N GLY A 88 23.66 7.57 -25.80
CA GLY A 88 24.06 7.06 -27.10
C GLY A 88 24.59 8.22 -27.94
N LEU A 89 25.80 8.04 -28.48
CA LEU A 89 26.49 8.85 -29.49
C LEU A 89 27.02 10.23 -28.99
N SER A 90 28.25 10.67 -29.27
CA SER A 90 29.10 10.43 -30.44
C SER A 90 30.53 10.95 -30.23
N ARG A 91 31.46 10.43 -31.05
CA ARG A 91 32.78 10.94 -31.48
C ARG A 91 34.03 10.28 -30.87
N GLY A 92 34.63 9.42 -31.68
CA GLY A 92 36.02 8.96 -31.70
C GLY A 92 36.27 8.30 -33.04
#